data_AF-A0A5N0V287-F1
#
_entry.id   AF-A0A5N0V287-F1
#
_cell.length_a   1.000
_cell.length_b   1.000
_cell.length_c   1.000
_cell.angle_alpha   90.00
_cell.angle_beta   90.00
_cell.angle_gamma   90.00
#
_symmetry.space_group_name_H-M   'P 1'
#
loop_
_entity.id
_entity.type
_entity.pdbx_description
1 polymer ?
#
loop_
_entity_poly.entity_id
_entity_poly.type
_entity_poly.pdbx_seq_one_letter_code
_entity_poly.pdbx_strand_id
1 'polypeptide(L)'
;MTRTLDFTAALEAARRARGGQRWRLAATGSRMDILLDPADESRQARVTAGAGVLNAQLVLAAAGFAATADFLPDKERPELLATLRVRARARPGTTDRALAQAIAGRRSRALLPPLAGAAAREGAELIPLDAASLPGEVVHSGQLVVLSSIADTPHAQLRAGCALQRVLLTSIARGAPVSVLPAPEKMSELQHALRERLGGWLNPQAVLDLGAAPAPPAQRRAVELPVPAR
;
A
#
# COMPACT_ATOMS: atom_id res chain seq x y z
N MET A 1 -21.50 20.68 13.62
CA MET A 1 -22.05 19.58 12.79
C MET A 1 -21.27 18.30 13.08
N THR A 2 -21.88 17.34 13.77
CA THR A 2 -21.25 16.08 14.16
C THR A 2 -21.21 15.16 12.94
N ARG A 3 -20.01 14.94 12.38
CA ARG A 3 -19.84 14.24 11.10
C ARG A 3 -20.03 12.72 11.27
N THR A 4 -21.20 12.16 11.04
CA THR A 4 -21.50 10.72 11.25
C THR A 4 -20.46 9.81 10.56
N LEU A 5 -20.17 8.65 11.18
CA LEU A 5 -19.23 7.68 10.59
C LEU A 5 -19.85 7.09 9.31
N ASP A 6 -19.17 7.29 8.19
CA ASP A 6 -19.53 6.76 6.88
C ASP A 6 -18.27 6.18 6.25
N PHE A 7 -18.31 4.88 5.89
CA PHE A 7 -17.20 4.17 5.29
C PHE A 7 -17.08 4.36 3.77
N THR A 8 -18.01 5.04 3.11
CA THR A 8 -18.03 5.19 1.64
C THR A 8 -16.70 5.72 1.09
N ALA A 9 -16.22 6.85 1.62
CA ALA A 9 -14.95 7.43 1.19
C ALA A 9 -13.74 6.53 1.52
N ALA A 10 -13.80 5.80 2.64
CA ALA A 10 -12.74 4.87 3.04
C ALA A 10 -12.69 3.63 2.14
N LEU A 11 -13.85 3.10 1.73
CA LEU A 11 -13.99 1.99 0.79
C LEU A 11 -13.45 2.39 -0.60
N GLU A 12 -13.82 3.57 -1.09
CA GLU A 12 -13.28 4.06 -2.35
C GLU A 12 -11.77 4.31 -2.30
N ALA A 13 -11.28 4.86 -1.18
CA ALA A 13 -9.87 5.07 -0.97
C ALA A 13 -9.10 3.74 -0.94
N ALA A 14 -9.62 2.73 -0.24
CA ALA A 14 -9.05 1.39 -0.27
C ALA A 14 -8.93 0.88 -1.70
N ARG A 15 -10.02 0.97 -2.49
CA ARG A 15 -10.04 0.63 -3.93
C ARG A 15 -9.12 1.51 -4.79
N ARG A 16 -8.45 2.53 -4.25
CA ARG A 16 -7.43 3.29 -4.98
C ARG A 16 -6.01 2.72 -4.83
N ALA A 17 -5.82 1.64 -4.07
CA ALA A 17 -4.58 0.89 -4.05
C ALA A 17 -4.19 0.39 -5.46
N ARG A 18 -2.92 0.57 -5.83
CA ARG A 18 -2.36 0.18 -7.13
C ARG A 18 -1.98 -1.30 -7.14
N GLY A 19 -2.04 -1.96 -8.31
CA GLY A 19 -1.42 -3.28 -8.53
C GLY A 19 -2.37 -4.49 -8.74
N GLY A 20 -3.60 -4.28 -9.23
CA GLY A 20 -4.57 -5.36 -9.43
C GLY A 20 -5.27 -5.76 -8.13
N GLN A 21 -6.59 -5.61 -8.07
CA GLN A 21 -7.37 -5.88 -6.86
C GLN A 21 -7.96 -7.28 -6.94
N ARG A 22 -7.42 -8.19 -6.14
CA ARG A 22 -7.91 -9.56 -5.94
C ARG A 22 -8.27 -9.78 -4.47
N TRP A 23 -8.97 -8.81 -3.90
CA TRP A 23 -9.42 -8.79 -2.52
C TRP A 23 -10.71 -7.95 -2.42
N ARG A 24 -11.53 -8.26 -1.43
CA ARG A 24 -12.88 -7.73 -1.22
C ARG A 24 -12.93 -6.91 0.07
N LEU A 25 -13.90 -6.01 0.13
CA LEU A 25 -14.15 -5.14 1.28
C LEU A 25 -15.56 -5.38 1.80
N ALA A 26 -15.71 -5.48 3.12
CA ALA A 26 -17.01 -5.55 3.79
C ALA A 26 -17.02 -4.57 4.97
N ALA A 27 -18.00 -3.68 5.03
CA ALA A 27 -18.14 -2.72 6.13
C ALA A 27 -19.43 -2.96 6.91
N THR A 28 -19.36 -2.94 8.24
CA THR A 28 -20.51 -3.12 9.14
C THR A 28 -20.30 -2.29 10.41
N GLY A 29 -21.20 -1.34 10.67
CA GLY A 29 -21.10 -0.47 11.85
C GLY A 29 -19.79 0.32 11.88
N SER A 30 -18.95 0.07 12.89
CA SER A 30 -17.62 0.69 13.06
C SER A 30 -16.45 -0.16 12.56
N ARG A 31 -16.75 -1.26 11.85
CA ARG A 31 -15.80 -2.26 11.38
C ARG A 31 -15.75 -2.29 9.85
N MET A 32 -14.55 -2.41 9.29
CA MET A 32 -14.34 -2.71 7.88
C MET A 32 -13.33 -3.85 7.73
N ASP A 33 -13.74 -4.94 7.10
CA ASP A 33 -12.92 -6.11 6.81
C ASP A 33 -12.38 -6.06 5.39
N ILE A 34 -11.13 -6.48 5.23
CA ILE A 34 -10.46 -6.72 3.96
C ILE A 34 -10.23 -8.21 3.85
N LEU A 35 -10.83 -8.84 2.85
CA LEU A 35 -10.76 -10.28 2.62
C LEU A 35 -10.01 -10.58 1.32
N LEU A 36 -9.11 -11.54 1.32
CA LEU A 36 -8.49 -12.08 0.12
C LEU A 36 -9.55 -12.75 -0.77
N ASP A 37 -9.39 -12.64 -2.08
CA ASP A 37 -10.15 -13.47 -3.01
C ASP A 37 -9.65 -14.92 -2.91
N PRO A 38 -10.52 -15.93 -2.66
CA PRO A 38 -10.10 -17.33 -2.58
C PRO A 38 -9.34 -17.83 -3.81
N ALA A 39 -9.53 -17.21 -4.98
CA ALA A 39 -8.84 -17.58 -6.20
C ALA A 39 -7.40 -17.02 -6.30
N ASP A 40 -6.94 -16.21 -5.34
CA ASP A 40 -5.64 -15.55 -5.40
C ASP A 40 -4.94 -15.48 -4.04
N GLU A 41 -4.10 -16.48 -3.77
CA GLU A 41 -3.25 -16.52 -2.57
C GLU A 41 -1.90 -15.80 -2.75
N SER A 42 -1.75 -14.98 -3.79
CA SER A 42 -0.46 -14.40 -4.13
C SER A 42 0.03 -13.40 -3.09
N ARG A 43 1.35 -13.34 -2.95
CA ARG A 43 2.05 -12.27 -2.23
C ARG A 43 1.61 -10.89 -2.73
N GLN A 44 1.45 -10.73 -4.04
CA GLN A 44 1.06 -9.48 -4.66
C GLN A 44 -0.31 -9.01 -4.17
N ALA A 45 -1.31 -9.91 -4.08
CA ALA A 45 -2.63 -9.57 -3.57
C ALA A 45 -2.60 -9.11 -2.10
N ARG A 46 -1.77 -9.72 -1.25
CA ARG A 46 -1.55 -9.27 0.14
C ARG A 46 -0.89 -7.89 0.23
N VAL A 47 0.13 -7.64 -0.60
CA VAL A 47 0.80 -6.34 -0.67
C VAL A 47 -0.20 -5.25 -1.12
N THR A 48 -1.03 -5.51 -2.12
CA THR A 48 -2.03 -4.51 -2.56
C THR A 48 -3.18 -4.33 -1.56
N ALA A 49 -3.54 -5.37 -0.80
CA ALA A 49 -4.50 -5.26 0.29
C ALA A 49 -4.00 -4.34 1.41
N GLY A 50 -2.72 -4.46 1.81
CA GLY A 50 -2.06 -3.55 2.76
C GLY A 50 -2.11 -2.08 2.33
N ALA A 51 -1.90 -1.83 1.03
CA ALA A 51 -2.08 -0.50 0.45
C ALA A 51 -3.53 0.01 0.57
N GLY A 52 -4.52 -0.88 0.38
CA GLY A 52 -5.93 -0.56 0.57
C GLY A 52 -6.26 -0.17 2.02
N VAL A 53 -5.72 -0.91 2.98
CA VAL A 53 -5.88 -0.63 4.43
C VAL A 53 -5.40 0.78 4.76
N LEU A 54 -4.20 1.14 4.33
CA LEU A 54 -3.63 2.46 4.63
C LEU A 54 -4.47 3.59 4.03
N ASN A 55 -4.93 3.44 2.78
CA ASN A 55 -5.77 4.46 2.16
C ASN A 55 -7.07 4.72 2.95
N ALA A 56 -7.72 3.64 3.40
CA ALA A 56 -8.90 3.75 4.24
C ALA A 56 -8.59 4.44 5.57
N GLN A 57 -7.49 4.07 6.24
CA GLN A 57 -7.06 4.72 7.48
C GLN A 57 -6.80 6.21 7.28
N LEU A 58 -6.12 6.62 6.21
CA LEU A 58 -5.81 8.02 5.93
C LEU A 58 -7.07 8.85 5.66
N VAL A 59 -8.04 8.30 4.94
CA VAL A 59 -9.32 8.99 4.70
C VAL A 59 -10.18 9.07 5.96
N LEU A 60 -10.21 8.00 6.77
CA LEU A 60 -10.87 8.02 8.08
C LEU A 60 -10.21 9.03 9.03
N ALA A 61 -8.88 9.06 9.08
CA ALA A 61 -8.11 10.03 9.84
C ALA A 61 -8.40 11.45 9.39
N ALA A 62 -8.39 11.73 8.08
CA ALA A 62 -8.74 13.03 7.51
C ALA A 62 -10.20 13.44 7.81
N ALA A 63 -11.11 12.47 7.92
CA ALA A 63 -12.51 12.67 8.33
C ALA A 63 -12.69 12.85 9.86
N GLY A 64 -11.61 12.73 10.65
CA GLY A 64 -11.60 12.95 12.09
C GLY A 64 -11.88 11.69 12.92
N PHE A 65 -11.54 10.52 12.40
CA PHE A 65 -11.69 9.24 13.08
C PHE A 65 -10.34 8.56 13.30
N ALA A 66 -10.12 7.99 14.49
CA ALA A 66 -9.01 7.08 14.74
C ALA A 66 -9.41 5.65 14.37
N ALA A 67 -8.73 5.07 13.38
CA ALA A 67 -8.97 3.71 12.91
C ALA A 67 -7.72 2.83 13.12
N THR A 68 -7.88 1.72 13.85
CA THR A 68 -6.84 0.71 14.07
C THR A 68 -7.00 -0.44 13.09
N ALA A 69 -5.90 -0.98 12.56
CA ALA A 69 -5.89 -2.16 11.70
C ALA A 69 -5.33 -3.36 12.46
N ASP A 70 -6.14 -4.41 12.60
CA ASP A 70 -5.70 -5.72 13.09
C ASP A 70 -5.44 -6.60 11.85
N PHE A 71 -4.18 -6.97 11.58
CA PHE A 71 -3.81 -7.79 10.42
C PHE A 71 -3.82 -9.27 10.77
N LEU A 72 -4.40 -10.10 9.88
CA LEU A 72 -4.62 -11.53 10.07
C LEU A 72 -5.21 -11.83 11.47
N PRO A 73 -6.34 -11.19 11.83
CA PRO A 73 -6.87 -11.21 13.19
C PRO A 73 -7.42 -12.58 13.60
N ASP A 74 -7.73 -13.44 12.63
CA ASP A 74 -8.33 -14.75 12.83
C ASP A 74 -7.49 -15.80 12.11
N LYS A 75 -6.90 -16.73 12.87
CA LYS A 75 -6.04 -17.79 12.33
C LYS A 75 -6.84 -18.89 11.63
N GLU A 76 -8.11 -19.06 11.98
CA GLU A 76 -9.02 -20.03 11.36
C GLU A 76 -9.60 -19.49 10.05
N ARG A 77 -9.46 -18.18 9.81
CA ARG A 77 -9.93 -17.47 8.62
C ARG A 77 -8.80 -16.74 7.90
N PRO A 78 -7.86 -17.47 7.26
CA PRO A 78 -6.70 -16.87 6.61
C PRO A 78 -7.06 -15.93 5.45
N GLU A 79 -8.27 -16.03 4.91
CA GLU A 79 -8.80 -15.09 3.93
C GLU A 79 -9.11 -13.71 4.53
N LEU A 80 -9.30 -13.58 5.84
CA LEU A 80 -9.47 -12.29 6.51
C LEU A 80 -8.11 -11.62 6.73
N LEU A 81 -7.69 -10.80 5.76
CA LEU A 81 -6.37 -10.16 5.77
C LEU A 81 -6.24 -9.07 6.82
N ALA A 82 -7.28 -8.27 7.01
CA ALA A 82 -7.28 -7.20 7.99
C ALA A 82 -8.70 -6.81 8.42
N THR A 83 -8.80 -6.38 9.68
CA THR A 83 -10.00 -5.73 10.23
C THR A 83 -9.64 -4.33 10.69
N LEU A 84 -10.22 -3.33 10.04
CA LEU A 84 -10.17 -1.94 10.45
C LEU A 84 -11.31 -1.63 11.43
N ARG A 85 -10.99 -1.02 12.57
CA ARG A 85 -11.96 -0.62 13.59
C ARG A 85 -11.82 0.86 13.90
N VAL A 86 -12.91 1.62 13.75
CA VAL A 86 -12.98 3.00 14.21
C VAL A 86 -13.22 2.99 15.72
N ARG A 87 -12.23 3.46 16.48
CA ARG A 87 -12.22 3.39 17.94
C ARG A 87 -12.73 4.67 18.59
N ALA A 88 -12.45 5.82 17.98
CA ALA A 88 -12.76 7.13 18.55
C ALA A 88 -12.74 8.23 17.49
N ARG A 89 -13.16 9.43 17.90
CA ARG A 89 -12.83 10.66 17.19
C ARG A 89 -11.38 11.03 17.43
N ALA A 90 -10.74 11.60 16.42
CA ALA A 90 -9.40 12.14 16.53
C ALA A 90 -9.27 13.44 15.74
N ARG A 91 -8.37 14.33 16.18
CA ARG A 91 -7.98 15.48 15.36
C ARG A 91 -7.05 14.97 14.24
N PRO A 92 -7.37 15.22 12.96
CA PRO A 92 -6.51 14.77 11.87
C PRO A 92 -5.14 15.47 11.93
N GLY A 93 -4.06 14.70 11.81
CA GLY A 93 -2.71 15.24 11.65
C GLY A 93 -2.52 15.95 10.32
N THR A 94 -1.57 16.89 10.23
CA THR A 94 -1.23 17.60 8.99
C THR A 94 -0.71 16.65 7.91
N THR A 95 0.10 15.67 8.29
CA THR A 95 0.62 14.63 7.38
C THR A 95 -0.51 13.75 6.83
N ASP A 96 -1.43 13.27 7.67
CA ASP A 96 -2.51 12.40 7.20
C ASP A 96 -3.47 13.12 6.24
N ARG A 97 -3.76 14.41 6.50
CA ARG A 97 -4.53 15.24 5.56
C ARG A 97 -3.82 15.39 4.22
N ALA A 98 -2.52 15.65 4.21
CA ALA A 98 -1.74 15.79 2.98
C ALA A 98 -1.73 14.47 2.18
N LEU A 99 -1.56 13.33 2.85
CA LEU A 99 -1.60 12.02 2.22
C LEU A 99 -3.00 11.67 1.70
N ALA A 100 -4.06 12.00 2.44
CA ALA A 100 -5.44 11.83 1.98
C ALA A 100 -5.77 12.71 0.76
N GLN A 101 -5.24 13.94 0.71
CA GLN A 101 -5.33 14.80 -0.48
C GLN A 101 -4.50 14.26 -1.65
N ALA A 102 -3.39 13.57 -1.37
CA ALA A 102 -2.58 12.93 -2.40
C ALA A 102 -3.28 11.74 -3.05
N ILE A 103 -4.17 11.03 -2.33
CA ILE A 103 -5.11 10.08 -2.95
C ILE A 103 -5.97 10.78 -4.03
N ALA A 104 -6.15 12.11 -3.93
CA ALA A 104 -6.84 12.98 -4.88
C ALA A 104 -5.94 13.77 -5.87
N GLY A 105 -4.59 13.68 -5.78
CA GLY A 105 -3.69 13.86 -6.94
C GLY A 105 -2.91 15.17 -7.23
N ARG A 106 -2.26 15.88 -6.28
CA ARG A 106 -1.52 17.16 -6.55
C ARG A 106 -0.01 17.15 -6.17
N ARG A 107 0.87 17.91 -6.88
CA ARG A 107 2.34 17.62 -7.08
C ARG A 107 3.47 18.70 -6.67
N SER A 108 4.82 18.37 -6.63
CA SER A 108 6.11 19.08 -6.25
C SER A 108 7.36 18.15 -5.85
N ARG A 109 8.65 18.59 -5.85
CA ARG A 109 9.87 17.71 -5.96
C ARG A 109 11.00 17.90 -4.91
N ALA A 110 11.23 16.86 -4.08
CA ALA A 110 12.49 16.37 -3.46
C ALA A 110 12.15 15.22 -2.49
N LEU A 111 12.65 13.98 -2.70
CA LEU A 111 11.91 12.77 -2.28
C LEU A 111 12.57 11.80 -1.31
N LEU A 112 13.86 11.47 -1.43
CA LEU A 112 14.35 10.26 -0.75
C LEU A 112 14.26 10.32 0.79
N PRO A 113 14.75 11.36 1.50
CA PRO A 113 14.65 11.40 2.96
C PRO A 113 13.22 11.27 3.48
N PRO A 114 12.23 12.00 2.94
CA PRO A 114 10.90 11.86 3.48
C PRO A 114 10.12 10.64 2.94
N LEU A 115 10.53 10.02 1.83
CA LEU A 115 10.00 8.72 1.42
C LEU A 115 10.56 7.58 2.29
N ALA A 116 11.84 7.64 2.65
CA ALA A 116 12.44 6.69 3.60
C ALA A 116 11.75 6.79 4.97
N GLY A 117 11.51 8.02 5.46
CA GLY A 117 10.72 8.23 6.67
C GLY A 117 9.28 7.69 6.57
N ALA A 118 8.66 7.75 5.39
CA ALA A 118 7.34 7.17 5.16
C ALA A 118 7.36 5.64 5.23
N ALA A 119 8.34 4.97 4.62
CA ALA A 119 8.48 3.52 4.71
C ALA A 119 8.75 3.06 6.15
N ALA A 120 9.66 3.75 6.85
CA ALA A 120 10.07 3.39 8.22
C ALA A 120 8.90 3.40 9.21
N ARG A 121 7.94 4.33 9.06
CA ARG A 121 6.73 4.38 9.90
C ARG A 121 5.87 3.12 9.81
N GLU A 122 5.97 2.39 8.70
CA GLU A 122 5.25 1.15 8.48
C GLU A 122 6.10 -0.10 8.74
N GLY A 123 7.36 0.08 9.17
CA GLY A 123 8.29 -1.02 9.47
C GLY A 123 9.01 -1.57 8.23
N ALA A 124 9.13 -0.77 7.17
CA ALA A 124 9.88 -1.11 5.97
C ALA A 124 11.00 -0.10 5.72
N GLU A 125 11.97 -0.49 4.91
CA GLU A 125 13.12 0.35 4.54
C GLU A 125 13.14 0.60 3.04
N LEU A 126 13.54 1.82 2.64
CA LEU A 126 13.89 2.12 1.26
C LEU A 126 15.40 2.10 1.12
N ILE A 127 15.91 1.17 0.31
CA ILE A 127 17.33 1.00 0.07
C ILE A 127 17.60 1.45 -1.36
N PRO A 128 18.54 2.40 -1.59
CA PRO A 128 19.01 2.72 -2.93
C PRO A 128 19.47 1.46 -3.66
N LEU A 129 19.05 1.33 -4.90
CA LEU A 129 19.40 0.21 -5.76
C LEU A 129 20.14 0.72 -6.99
N ASP A 130 21.25 0.08 -7.32
CA ASP A 130 21.88 0.27 -8.63
C ASP A 130 21.11 -0.54 -9.68
N ALA A 131 20.86 0.03 -10.86
CA ALA A 131 20.23 -0.67 -11.97
C ALA A 131 21.00 -1.95 -12.35
N ALA A 132 22.34 -1.95 -12.23
CA ALA A 132 23.17 -3.14 -12.42
C ALA A 132 22.91 -4.27 -11.40
N SER A 133 22.09 -4.00 -10.38
CA SER A 133 21.65 -4.98 -9.39
C SER A 133 20.35 -5.68 -9.74
N LEU A 134 19.65 -5.25 -10.77
CA LEU A 134 18.45 -5.90 -11.25
C LEU A 134 18.79 -6.95 -12.32
N PRO A 135 18.15 -8.13 -12.30
CA PRO A 135 18.25 -9.09 -13.37
C PRO A 135 17.54 -8.56 -14.63
N GLY A 136 18.27 -8.53 -15.75
CA GLY A 136 17.76 -8.03 -17.03
C GLY A 136 17.87 -6.52 -17.21
N GLU A 137 17.53 -6.04 -18.40
CA GLU A 137 17.54 -4.62 -18.71
C GLU A 137 16.27 -3.96 -18.16
N VAL A 138 16.43 -3.07 -17.19
CA VAL A 138 15.33 -2.36 -16.54
C VAL A 138 15.34 -0.92 -17.01
N VAL A 139 14.28 -0.52 -17.72
CA VAL A 139 14.08 0.87 -18.13
C VAL A 139 13.62 1.69 -16.93
N HIS A 140 14.41 2.70 -16.56
CA HIS A 140 14.10 3.61 -15.45
C HIS A 140 14.46 5.06 -15.83
N SER A 141 13.82 6.03 -15.18
CA SER A 141 13.97 7.47 -15.43
C SER A 141 14.55 8.22 -14.23
N GLY A 142 14.76 7.55 -13.10
CA GLY A 142 15.38 8.14 -11.91
C GLY A 142 16.05 7.10 -11.02
N GLN A 143 16.26 7.49 -9.75
CA GLN A 143 16.90 6.62 -8.77
C GLN A 143 16.01 5.42 -8.48
N LEU A 144 16.58 4.21 -8.60
CA LEU A 144 15.93 3.00 -8.18
C LEU A 144 16.07 2.83 -6.67
N VAL A 145 14.99 2.42 -6.03
CA VAL A 145 14.99 2.02 -4.63
C VAL A 145 14.20 0.73 -4.46
N VAL A 146 14.67 -0.14 -3.58
CA VAL A 146 13.95 -1.34 -3.16
C VAL A 146 13.31 -1.09 -1.81
N LEU A 147 12.00 -1.32 -1.73
CA LEU A 147 11.28 -1.38 -0.47
C LEU A 147 11.44 -2.77 0.11
N SER A 148 12.01 -2.87 1.31
CA SER A 148 12.33 -4.14 1.96
C SER A 148 11.73 -4.25 3.35
N SER A 149 11.47 -5.47 3.79
CA SER A 149 11.02 -5.82 5.15
C SER A 149 11.94 -6.86 5.79
N ILE A 150 11.96 -6.92 7.12
CA ILE A 150 12.80 -7.88 7.87
C ILE A 150 12.34 -9.34 7.65
N ALA A 151 11.06 -9.55 7.37
CA ALA A 151 10.49 -10.87 7.12
C ALA A 151 9.68 -10.89 5.81
N ASP A 152 9.46 -12.07 5.24
CA ASP A 152 8.53 -12.30 4.12
C ASP A 152 7.34 -13.19 4.51
N THR A 153 6.83 -12.97 5.72
CA THR A 153 5.60 -13.63 6.19
C THR A 153 4.36 -12.91 5.63
N PRO A 154 3.17 -13.55 5.64
CA PRO A 154 1.92 -12.90 5.23
C PRO A 154 1.67 -11.56 5.95
N HIS A 155 1.98 -11.46 7.25
CA HIS A 155 1.89 -10.22 8.00
C HIS A 155 2.87 -9.16 7.49
N ALA A 156 4.12 -9.54 7.23
CA ALA A 156 5.14 -8.62 6.72
C ALA A 156 4.82 -8.12 5.31
N GLN A 157 4.24 -8.97 4.45
CA GLN A 157 3.76 -8.61 3.12
C GLN A 157 2.63 -7.56 3.17
N LEU A 158 1.68 -7.72 4.11
CA LEU A 158 0.63 -6.71 4.34
C LEU A 158 1.22 -5.38 4.79
N ARG A 159 2.18 -5.41 5.73
CA ARG A 159 2.88 -4.21 6.22
C ARG A 159 3.72 -3.53 5.14
N ALA A 160 4.38 -4.30 4.29
CA ALA A 160 5.10 -3.80 3.13
C ALA A 160 4.16 -3.11 2.14
N GLY A 161 2.93 -3.61 1.99
CA GLY A 161 1.85 -2.95 1.27
C GLY A 161 1.49 -1.57 1.81
N CYS A 162 1.31 -1.47 3.14
CA CYS A 162 1.10 -0.18 3.82
C CYS A 162 2.28 0.77 3.57
N ALA A 163 3.51 0.28 3.74
CA ALA A 163 4.72 1.06 3.51
C ALA A 163 4.80 1.59 2.08
N LEU A 164 4.59 0.71 1.10
CA LEU A 164 4.59 1.05 -0.32
C LEU A 164 3.58 2.15 -0.62
N GLN A 165 2.35 2.00 -0.12
CA GLN A 165 1.31 2.99 -0.35
C GLN A 165 1.62 4.31 0.36
N ARG A 166 2.19 4.29 1.57
CA ARG A 166 2.60 5.52 2.26
C ARG A 166 3.69 6.24 1.46
N VAL A 167 4.66 5.51 0.92
CA VAL A 167 5.70 6.04 0.03
C VAL A 167 5.07 6.67 -1.21
N LEU A 168 4.19 5.96 -1.92
CA LEU A 168 3.53 6.48 -3.12
C LEU A 168 2.65 7.70 -2.84
N LEU A 169 1.90 7.72 -1.75
CA LEU A 169 1.10 8.87 -1.37
C LEU A 169 1.94 10.04 -0.88
N THR A 170 3.04 9.77 -0.18
CA THR A 170 4.00 10.81 0.21
C THR A 170 4.67 11.40 -1.01
N SER A 171 4.99 10.57 -2.01
CA SER A 171 5.57 11.02 -3.26
C SER A 171 4.57 11.81 -4.08
N ILE A 172 3.27 11.49 -4.05
CA ILE A 172 2.24 12.33 -4.67
C ILE A 172 2.04 13.62 -3.88
N ALA A 173 1.92 13.57 -2.55
CA ALA A 173 1.71 14.75 -1.70
C ALA A 173 2.83 15.77 -1.84
N ARG A 174 4.07 15.27 -1.93
CA ARG A 174 5.21 16.11 -2.30
C ARG A 174 5.14 16.40 -3.74
N GLY A 175 4.93 15.36 -4.55
CA GLY A 175 4.54 15.41 -5.94
C GLY A 175 5.65 15.24 -6.95
N ALA A 176 6.54 14.36 -6.58
CA ALA A 176 7.53 13.87 -7.47
C ALA A 176 7.17 12.43 -7.79
N PRO A 177 7.38 12.08 -9.07
CA PRO A 177 6.78 10.91 -9.62
C PRO A 177 7.52 9.67 -9.11
N VAL A 178 6.75 8.69 -8.62
CA VAL A 178 7.27 7.38 -8.26
C VAL A 178 6.47 6.35 -9.02
N SER A 179 7.17 5.47 -9.73
CA SER A 179 6.57 4.33 -10.39
C SER A 179 7.03 3.06 -9.69
N VAL A 180 6.08 2.15 -9.46
CA VAL A 180 6.41 0.78 -9.07
C VAL A 180 6.76 0.06 -10.35
N LEU A 181 7.99 -0.43 -10.47
CA LEU A 181 8.41 -1.15 -11.67
C LEU A 181 7.80 -2.55 -11.69
N PRO A 182 7.09 -2.95 -12.76
CA PRO A 182 6.70 -4.33 -12.97
C PRO A 182 7.80 -5.13 -13.69
N ALA A 183 8.06 -6.33 -13.19
CA ALA A 183 8.24 -7.55 -13.98
C ALA A 183 7.68 -8.73 -13.14
N PRO A 184 6.34 -8.91 -13.14
CA PRO A 184 5.64 -9.79 -12.19
C PRO A 184 5.86 -11.29 -12.45
N GLU A 185 6.23 -11.69 -13.67
CA GLU A 185 6.55 -13.10 -13.99
C GLU A 185 7.84 -13.64 -13.35
N LYS A 186 8.72 -12.77 -12.82
CA LYS A 186 10.00 -13.16 -12.19
C LYS A 186 10.20 -12.61 -10.78
N MET A 187 9.13 -12.18 -10.10
CA MET A 187 9.24 -11.52 -8.79
C MET A 187 9.98 -12.40 -7.75
N SER A 188 9.80 -13.72 -7.77
CA SER A 188 10.52 -14.66 -6.90
C SER A 188 12.02 -14.76 -7.23
N GLU A 189 12.41 -14.81 -8.51
CA GLU A 189 13.81 -14.79 -8.96
C GLU A 189 14.48 -13.45 -8.62
N LEU A 190 13.77 -12.34 -8.87
CA LEU A 190 14.18 -10.99 -8.54
C LEU A 190 14.39 -10.84 -7.02
N GLN A 191 13.47 -11.37 -6.22
CA GLN A 191 13.57 -11.35 -4.76
C GLN A 191 14.77 -12.15 -4.27
N HIS A 192 15.01 -13.34 -4.84
CA HIS A 192 16.16 -14.16 -4.47
C HIS A 192 17.48 -13.45 -4.78
N ALA A 193 17.64 -12.95 -6.01
CA ALA A 193 18.83 -12.22 -6.44
C ALA A 193 19.07 -10.95 -5.63
N LEU A 194 18.02 -10.17 -5.35
CA LEU A 194 18.12 -8.96 -4.53
C LEU A 194 18.38 -9.29 -3.06
N ARG A 195 17.80 -10.38 -2.52
CA ARG A 195 18.01 -10.77 -1.12
C ARG A 195 19.47 -11.10 -0.86
N GLU A 196 20.13 -11.87 -1.73
CA GLU A 196 21.56 -12.14 -1.60
C GLU A 196 22.39 -10.85 -1.64
N ARG A 197 22.09 -9.95 -2.58
CA ARG A 197 22.82 -8.69 -2.76
C ARG A 197 22.61 -7.69 -1.61
N LEU A 198 21.46 -7.77 -0.93
CA LEU A 198 21.15 -6.97 0.26
C LEU A 198 21.64 -7.63 1.56
N GLY A 199 22.54 -8.62 1.47
CA GLY A 199 23.15 -9.28 2.62
C GLY A 199 22.30 -10.36 3.27
N GLY A 200 21.18 -10.77 2.67
CA GLY A 200 20.38 -11.94 3.08
C GLY A 200 19.39 -11.71 4.23
N TRP A 201 19.47 -10.57 4.93
CA TRP A 201 18.66 -10.24 6.11
C TRP A 201 17.35 -9.53 5.77
N LEU A 202 17.33 -8.77 4.68
CA LEU A 202 16.17 -8.00 4.24
C LEU A 202 15.49 -8.74 3.09
N ASN A 203 14.16 -8.67 3.08
CA ASN A 203 13.31 -9.29 2.08
C ASN A 203 12.78 -8.21 1.15
N PRO A 204 13.22 -8.17 -0.12
CA PRO A 204 12.71 -7.25 -1.11
C PRO A 204 11.20 -7.42 -1.29
N GLN A 205 10.45 -6.33 -1.19
CA GLN A 205 9.00 -6.35 -1.30
C GLN A 205 8.49 -5.65 -2.58
N ALA A 206 9.17 -4.59 -3.04
CA ALA A 206 8.88 -3.92 -4.30
C ALA A 206 10.10 -3.10 -4.79
N VAL A 207 10.21 -2.90 -6.11
CA VAL A 207 11.21 -2.00 -6.71
C VAL A 207 10.51 -0.76 -7.23
N LEU A 208 11.06 0.41 -6.91
CA LEU A 208 10.49 1.72 -7.23
C LEU A 208 11.50 2.53 -8.03
N ASP A 209 11.00 3.24 -9.03
CA ASP A 209 11.72 4.27 -9.75
C ASP A 209 11.24 5.64 -9.26
N LEU A 210 12.15 6.42 -8.66
CA LEU A 210 11.91 7.74 -8.09
C LEU A 210 12.03 8.91 -9.09
N GLY A 211 12.06 8.64 -10.40
CA GLY A 211 12.03 9.67 -11.45
C GLY A 211 11.02 9.43 -12.56
N ALA A 212 10.46 8.22 -12.67
CA ALA A 212 9.44 7.92 -13.68
C ALA A 212 8.10 8.56 -13.35
N ALA A 213 7.64 9.47 -14.24
CA ALA A 213 6.27 10.01 -14.27
C ALA A 213 5.26 8.88 -13.98
N PRO A 214 4.34 9.02 -13.01
CA PRO A 214 3.37 7.97 -12.76
C PRO A 214 2.60 7.71 -14.06
N ALA A 215 2.52 6.44 -14.47
CA ALA A 215 1.66 6.06 -15.58
C ALA A 215 0.27 6.69 -15.40
N PRO A 216 -0.39 7.16 -16.48
CA PRO A 216 -1.75 7.68 -16.39
C PRO A 216 -2.65 6.68 -15.65
N PRO A 217 -3.63 7.14 -14.87
CA PRO A 217 -4.47 6.26 -14.08
C PRO A 217 -5.07 5.18 -14.99
N ALA A 218 -4.69 3.92 -14.74
CA ALA A 218 -5.23 2.79 -15.49
C ALA A 218 -6.76 2.80 -15.36
N GLN A 219 -7.45 2.65 -16.50
CA GLN A 219 -8.91 2.55 -16.55
C GLN A 219 -9.31 1.32 -15.73
N ARG A 220 -10.05 1.53 -14.63
CA ARG A 220 -10.45 0.44 -13.74
C ARG A 220 -11.71 -0.21 -14.30
N ARG A 221 -11.73 -1.53 -14.39
CA ARG A 221 -12.99 -2.27 -14.57
C ARG A 221 -13.87 -2.04 -13.35
N ALA A 222 -15.13 -1.72 -13.58
CA ALA A 222 -16.14 -1.71 -12.53
C ALA A 222 -16.19 -3.11 -11.89
N VAL A 223 -16.16 -3.15 -10.56
CA VAL A 223 -16.34 -4.38 -9.80
C VAL A 223 -17.82 -4.42 -9.41
N GLU A 224 -18.56 -5.42 -9.90
CA GLU A 224 -19.89 -5.70 -9.38
C GLU A 224 -19.79 -6.08 -7.90
N LEU A 225 -20.55 -5.37 -7.07
CA LEU A 225 -20.63 -5.65 -5.64
C LEU A 225 -21.64 -6.80 -5.43
N PRO A 226 -21.26 -7.91 -4.79
CA PRO A 226 -22.26 -8.83 -4.27
C PRO A 226 -23.05 -8.11 -3.18
N VAL A 227 -24.36 -7.94 -3.39
CA VAL A 227 -25.28 -7.46 -2.36
C VAL A 227 -25.32 -8.53 -1.26
N PRO A 228 -25.09 -8.19 0.01
CA PRO A 228 -25.19 -9.17 1.09
C PRO A 228 -26.62 -9.73 1.14
N ALA A 229 -26.74 -11.07 1.19
CA ALA A 229 -28.01 -11.73 1.44
C ALA A 229 -28.56 -11.29 2.81
N ARG A 230 -29.85 -10.96 2.84
CA ARG A 230 -30.59 -10.52 4.02
C ARG A 230 -30.68 -11.60 5.08
#